data_AF-A0A945P9M4-F1
#
_entry.id   AF-A0A945P9M4-F1
#
_cell.length_a   1.000
_cell.length_b   1.000
_cell.length_c   1.000
_cell.angle_alpha   90.00
_cell.angle_beta   90.00
_cell.angle_gamma   90.00
#
_symmetry.space_group_name_H-M   'P 1'
#
loop_
_entity.id
_entity.type
_entity.pdbx_description
1 polymer ?
#
loop_
_entity_poly.entity_id
_entity_poly.type
_entity_poly.pdbx_seq_one_letter_code
_entity_poly.pdbx_strand_id
1 'polypeptide(L)'
;MLLHGIGGSSDSWEYQLSHFSADYRVISWDMPGYGESGNLESATPAVDDYVSALAGLLEALGETRVHMLGQSIAALIAARFTARYPDRTESFIFAHGLTGLNGLPAVARDKAKAGRLEVFDAMGPVRFAHEKGPAIMSPGVSDEAREKAVGIMARVRPDGFRQAVEMLASSDFFDDAPHIAAPSLVLCGADDPVSPEPVCRSVAGALPNAAFHLLDGVGHYSALENPGLFNRALETFLCSLPDGSI
;
A
#
# COMPACT_ATOMS: atom_id res chain seq x y z
N MET A 1 5.95 3.14 9.90
CA MET A 1 6.47 2.69 8.60
C MET A 1 5.37 2.85 7.55
N LEU A 2 5.62 3.61 6.49
CA LEU A 2 4.66 3.92 5.43
C LEU A 2 5.12 3.29 4.11
N LEU A 3 4.35 2.32 3.60
CA LEU A 3 4.65 1.61 2.36
C LEU A 3 3.72 2.08 1.24
N HIS A 4 4.30 2.63 0.17
CA HIS A 4 3.54 3.14 -0.98
C HIS A 4 3.08 2.01 -1.92
N GLY A 5 2.04 2.29 -2.72
CA GLY A 5 1.50 1.37 -3.72
C GLY A 5 2.28 1.30 -5.03
N ILE A 6 1.77 0.48 -5.96
CA ILE A 6 2.19 0.51 -7.37
C ILE A 6 1.83 1.89 -7.95
N GLY A 7 2.78 2.55 -8.60
CA GLY A 7 2.58 3.95 -9.01
C GLY A 7 2.99 5.01 -8.00
N GLY A 8 3.40 4.62 -6.79
CA GLY A 8 3.85 5.54 -5.74
C GLY A 8 5.37 5.65 -5.62
N SER A 9 5.77 6.41 -4.61
CA SER A 9 7.13 6.51 -4.04
C SER A 9 7.02 6.96 -2.59
N SER A 10 8.13 7.06 -1.88
CA SER A 10 8.22 7.72 -0.57
C SER A 10 7.56 9.11 -0.55
N ASP A 11 7.66 9.88 -1.63
CA ASP A 11 7.03 11.21 -1.78
C ASP A 11 5.50 11.20 -1.67
N SER A 12 4.85 10.04 -1.81
CA SER A 12 3.40 9.91 -1.65
C SER A 12 2.94 10.24 -0.23
N TRP A 13 3.87 10.24 0.72
CA TRP A 13 3.61 10.39 2.15
C TRP A 13 3.99 11.77 2.70
N GLU A 14 4.28 12.77 1.86
CA GLU A 14 4.73 14.09 2.30
C GLU A 14 3.84 14.70 3.40
N TYR A 15 2.51 14.64 3.23
CA TYR A 15 1.57 15.19 4.20
C TYR A 15 1.54 14.39 5.52
N GLN A 16 1.76 13.08 5.45
CA GLN A 16 1.80 12.20 6.63
C GLN A 16 3.12 12.34 7.37
N LEU A 17 4.25 12.44 6.65
CA LEU A 17 5.55 12.77 7.22
C LEU A 17 5.45 14.08 8.00
N SER A 18 4.97 15.15 7.37
CA SER A 18 4.86 16.46 8.04
C SER A 18 3.91 16.43 9.24
N HIS A 19 2.82 15.68 9.18
CA HIS A 19 1.79 15.68 10.23
C HIS A 19 2.20 14.84 11.44
N PHE A 20 2.68 13.61 11.21
CA PHE A 20 2.95 12.66 12.28
C PHE A 20 4.36 12.77 12.88
N SER A 21 5.28 13.55 12.27
CA SER A 21 6.64 13.75 12.80
C SER A 21 6.71 14.47 14.15
N ALA A 22 5.62 15.07 14.63
CA ALA A 22 5.56 15.66 15.96
C ALA A 22 5.60 14.58 17.07
N ASP A 23 4.95 13.44 16.82
CA ASP A 23 4.71 12.40 17.84
C ASP A 23 5.38 11.07 17.50
N TYR A 24 5.74 10.84 16.22
CA TYR A 24 6.29 9.59 15.73
C TYR A 24 7.59 9.79 14.94
N ARG A 25 8.47 8.78 15.01
CA ARG A 25 9.48 8.59 13.97
C ARG A 25 8.80 8.02 12.73
N VAL A 26 8.54 8.88 11.75
CA VAL A 26 7.88 8.48 10.51
C VAL A 26 8.92 8.09 9.46
N ILE A 27 8.79 6.88 8.91
CA ILE A 27 9.67 6.35 7.87
C ILE A 27 8.79 5.99 6.67
N SER A 28 9.08 6.58 5.51
CA SER A 28 8.53 6.19 4.21
C SER A 28 9.66 5.64 3.35
N TRP A 29 9.49 4.44 2.79
CA TRP A 29 10.49 3.87 1.88
C TRP A 29 10.18 4.17 0.42
N ASP A 30 11.17 3.99 -0.44
CA ASP A 30 10.94 3.55 -1.80
C ASP A 30 11.09 2.03 -1.82
N MET A 31 10.02 1.29 -2.15
CA MET A 31 10.11 -0.16 -2.25
C MET A 31 11.08 -0.59 -3.37
N PRO A 32 11.68 -1.79 -3.30
CA PRO A 32 12.56 -2.27 -4.37
C PRO A 32 11.97 -2.05 -5.77
N GLY A 33 12.76 -1.46 -6.67
CA GLY A 33 12.36 -1.08 -8.03
C GLY A 33 11.75 0.33 -8.18
N TYR A 34 11.62 1.09 -7.10
CA TYR A 34 11.04 2.45 -7.09
C TYR A 34 12.03 3.47 -6.58
N GLY A 35 11.83 4.74 -6.97
CA GLY A 35 12.70 5.85 -6.62
C GLY A 35 14.18 5.49 -6.79
N GLU A 36 14.95 5.72 -5.71
CA GLU A 36 16.38 5.44 -5.66
C GLU A 36 16.71 3.98 -5.26
N SER A 37 15.71 3.16 -4.92
CA SER A 37 15.93 1.76 -4.56
C SER A 37 16.25 0.89 -5.78
N GLY A 38 17.24 0.01 -5.65
CA GLY A 38 17.55 -1.01 -6.66
C GLY A 38 16.37 -1.97 -6.91
N ASN A 39 16.38 -2.65 -8.05
CA ASN A 39 15.44 -3.75 -8.30
C ASN A 39 15.77 -4.95 -7.39
N LEU A 40 14.81 -5.83 -7.16
CA LEU A 40 15.12 -7.17 -6.61
C LEU A 40 15.91 -8.00 -7.63
N GLU A 41 16.71 -8.96 -7.17
CA GLU A 41 17.48 -9.84 -8.05
C GLU A 41 16.59 -10.72 -8.94
N SER A 42 15.48 -11.21 -8.38
CA SER A 42 14.50 -12.01 -9.12
C SER A 42 13.69 -11.13 -10.08
N ALA A 43 13.54 -11.56 -11.32
CA ALA A 43 12.62 -10.93 -12.28
C ALA A 43 11.14 -11.19 -11.94
N THR A 44 10.86 -12.25 -11.16
CA THR A 44 9.51 -12.64 -10.71
C THR A 44 9.49 -12.77 -9.20
N PRO A 45 9.67 -11.66 -8.46
CA PRO A 45 9.74 -11.71 -7.01
C PRO A 45 8.37 -12.05 -6.40
N ALA A 46 8.40 -12.80 -5.31
CA ALA A 46 7.26 -13.03 -4.45
C ALA A 46 7.19 -11.95 -3.35
N VAL A 47 6.08 -11.90 -2.60
CA VAL A 47 5.93 -10.96 -1.48
C VAL A 47 7.05 -11.08 -0.44
N ASP A 48 7.58 -12.29 -0.25
CA ASP A 48 8.67 -12.57 0.69
C ASP A 48 9.98 -11.86 0.36
N ASP A 49 10.25 -11.60 -0.91
CA ASP A 49 11.45 -10.88 -1.33
C ASP A 49 11.37 -9.41 -0.87
N TYR A 50 10.19 -8.79 -1.01
CA TYR A 50 9.91 -7.44 -0.51
C TYR A 50 9.90 -7.37 1.02
N VAL A 51 9.34 -8.39 1.69
CA VAL A 51 9.33 -8.50 3.15
C VAL A 51 10.75 -8.64 3.70
N SER A 52 11.62 -9.40 3.02
CA SER A 52 13.03 -9.53 3.38
C SER A 52 13.77 -8.20 3.25
N ALA A 53 13.52 -7.46 2.16
CA ALA A 53 14.07 -6.11 1.98
C ALA A 53 13.58 -5.13 3.07
N LEU A 54 12.28 -5.19 3.41
CA LEU A 54 11.68 -4.38 4.47
C LEU A 54 12.28 -4.71 5.85
N ALA A 55 12.44 -5.99 6.17
CA ALA A 55 13.05 -6.44 7.42
C ALA A 55 14.50 -5.94 7.56
N GLY A 56 15.29 -6.03 6.48
CA GLY A 56 16.66 -5.53 6.42
C GLY A 56 16.74 -4.01 6.56
N LEU A 57 15.81 -3.27 5.95
CA LEU A 57 15.71 -1.82 6.13
C LEU A 57 15.43 -1.45 7.59
N LEU A 58 14.45 -2.07 8.21
CA LEU A 58 14.11 -1.81 9.61
C LEU A 58 15.26 -2.17 10.55
N GLU A 59 15.96 -3.27 10.30
CA GLU A 59 17.17 -3.65 11.05
C GLU A 59 18.27 -2.60 10.90
N ALA A 60 18.57 -2.16 9.67
CA ALA A 60 19.59 -1.15 9.41
C ALA A 60 19.27 0.21 10.06
N LEU A 61 17.98 0.55 10.21
CA LEU A 61 17.51 1.76 10.89
C LEU A 61 17.44 1.64 12.42
N GLY A 62 17.64 0.43 12.97
CA GLY A 62 17.53 0.13 14.39
C GLY A 62 16.09 0.03 14.88
N GLU A 63 15.12 -0.17 13.99
CA GLU A 63 13.69 -0.23 14.32
C GLU A 63 13.26 -1.65 14.69
N THR A 64 12.95 -1.84 15.96
CA THR A 64 12.54 -3.14 16.51
C THR A 64 11.04 -3.38 16.34
N ARG A 65 10.21 -2.36 16.54
CA ARG A 65 8.74 -2.44 16.44
C ARG A 65 8.15 -1.21 15.77
N VAL A 66 7.17 -1.39 14.88
CA VAL A 66 6.57 -0.28 14.11
C VAL A 66 5.07 -0.39 13.96
N HIS A 67 4.38 0.74 13.85
CA HIS A 67 3.08 0.81 13.18
C HIS A 67 3.31 0.66 11.66
N MET A 68 2.67 -0.34 11.06
CA MET A 68 2.89 -0.72 9.66
C MET A 68 1.69 -0.32 8.81
N LEU A 69 1.88 0.61 7.87
CA LEU A 69 0.86 1.03 6.92
C LEU A 69 1.25 0.60 5.51
N GLY A 70 0.39 -0.20 4.87
CA GLY A 70 0.53 -0.57 3.47
C GLY A 70 -0.58 0.01 2.61
N GLN A 71 -0.22 0.82 1.61
CA GLN A 71 -1.17 1.30 0.62
C GLN A 71 -1.22 0.40 -0.61
N SER A 72 -2.42 0.13 -1.14
CA SER A 72 -2.59 -0.58 -2.41
C SER A 72 -1.85 -1.92 -2.41
N ILE A 73 -0.95 -2.14 -3.37
CA ILE A 73 -0.17 -3.37 -3.48
C ILE A 73 0.71 -3.63 -2.23
N ALA A 74 1.19 -2.58 -1.55
CA ALA A 74 2.04 -2.74 -0.38
C ALA A 74 1.26 -3.17 0.86
N ALA A 75 -0.07 -3.20 0.81
CA ALA A 75 -0.87 -3.87 1.82
C ALA A 75 -0.55 -5.38 1.90
N LEU A 76 -0.15 -6.01 0.79
CA LEU A 76 0.30 -7.42 0.78
C LEU A 76 1.65 -7.57 1.49
N ILE A 77 2.58 -6.65 1.24
CA ILE A 77 3.90 -6.64 1.89
C ILE A 77 3.72 -6.41 3.39
N ALA A 78 2.93 -5.41 3.78
CA ALA A 78 2.63 -5.11 5.17
C ALA A 78 1.90 -6.25 5.88
N ALA A 79 0.94 -6.91 5.23
CA ALA A 79 0.24 -8.06 5.77
C ALA A 79 1.18 -9.25 6.01
N ARG A 80 1.98 -9.64 5.00
CA ARG A 80 2.97 -10.72 5.11
C ARG A 80 4.02 -10.42 6.17
N PHE A 81 4.51 -9.18 6.25
CA PHE A 81 5.43 -8.78 7.31
C PHE A 81 4.79 -8.91 8.68
N THR A 82 3.56 -8.39 8.86
CA THR A 82 2.85 -8.43 10.14
C THR A 82 2.58 -9.87 10.60
N ALA A 83 2.18 -10.75 9.68
CA ALA A 83 1.95 -12.16 9.95
C ALA A 83 3.24 -12.90 10.36
N ARG A 84 4.39 -12.56 9.78
CA ARG A 84 5.68 -13.21 10.07
C ARG A 84 6.43 -12.63 11.27
N TYR A 85 6.22 -11.35 11.55
CA TYR A 85 6.91 -10.62 12.61
C TYR A 85 5.90 -9.93 13.54
N PRO A 86 5.06 -10.71 14.24
CA PRO A 86 4.06 -10.14 15.16
C PRO A 86 4.72 -9.29 16.25
N ASP A 87 5.87 -9.73 16.78
CA ASP A 87 6.63 -9.01 17.81
C ASP A 87 7.29 -7.72 17.29
N ARG A 88 7.33 -7.52 15.96
CA ARG A 88 7.88 -6.30 15.33
C ARG A 88 6.79 -5.36 14.80
N THR A 89 5.52 -5.68 15.04
CA THR A 89 4.39 -4.88 14.54
C THR A 89 3.50 -4.43 15.69
N GLU A 90 3.43 -3.11 15.92
CA GLU A 90 2.50 -2.52 16.90
C GLU A 90 1.05 -2.58 16.41
N SER A 91 0.85 -2.19 15.15
CA SER A 91 -0.46 -2.19 14.50
C SER A 91 -0.29 -2.33 12.99
N PHE A 92 -1.35 -2.80 12.33
CA PHE A 92 -1.40 -2.94 10.88
C PHE A 92 -2.48 -2.03 10.28
N ILE A 93 -2.12 -1.25 9.28
CA ILE A 93 -3.06 -0.40 8.55
C ILE A 93 -3.08 -0.82 7.09
N PHE A 94 -4.23 -1.31 6.65
CA PHE A 94 -4.57 -1.61 5.27
C PHE A 94 -5.23 -0.38 4.65
N ALA A 95 -4.51 0.34 3.80
CA ALA A 95 -5.03 1.55 3.16
C ALA A 95 -5.31 1.30 1.67
N HIS A 96 -6.58 1.19 1.28
CA HIS A 96 -6.94 1.08 -0.15
C HIS A 96 -6.22 -0.11 -0.80
N GLY A 97 -6.01 -1.18 -0.02
CA GLY A 97 -5.09 -2.26 -0.34
C GLY A 97 -5.64 -3.24 -1.38
N LEU A 98 -4.74 -3.96 -2.05
CA LEU A 98 -5.09 -5.08 -2.94
C LEU A 98 -5.01 -6.41 -2.17
N THR A 99 -5.85 -7.38 -2.55
CA THR A 99 -5.88 -8.72 -1.94
C THR A 99 -5.04 -9.75 -2.67
N GLY A 100 -4.33 -9.37 -3.74
CA GLY A 100 -3.59 -10.32 -4.58
C GLY A 100 -4.47 -10.98 -5.65
N LEU A 101 -3.84 -11.79 -6.52
CA LEU A 101 -4.52 -12.52 -7.59
C LEU A 101 -4.39 -14.04 -7.46
N ASN A 102 -3.65 -14.53 -6.46
CA ASN A 102 -3.36 -15.96 -6.34
C ASN A 102 -4.59 -16.78 -5.94
N GLY A 103 -5.60 -16.17 -5.31
CA GLY A 103 -6.91 -16.77 -5.07
C GLY A 103 -7.79 -16.94 -6.32
N LEU A 104 -7.40 -16.38 -7.47
CA LEU A 104 -8.09 -16.58 -8.74
C LEU A 104 -7.67 -17.90 -9.41
N PRO A 105 -8.54 -18.51 -10.25
CA PRO A 105 -8.11 -19.60 -11.13
C PRO A 105 -6.90 -19.18 -11.98
N ALA A 106 -5.93 -20.08 -12.16
CA ALA A 106 -4.65 -19.78 -12.81
C ALA A 106 -4.80 -19.04 -14.15
N VAL A 107 -5.73 -19.45 -15.01
CA VAL A 107 -5.99 -18.78 -16.30
C VAL A 107 -6.45 -17.32 -16.13
N ALA A 108 -7.30 -17.05 -15.14
CA ALA A 108 -7.78 -15.70 -14.85
C ALA A 108 -6.67 -14.82 -14.26
N ARG A 109 -5.87 -15.39 -13.34
CA ARG A 109 -4.69 -14.74 -12.77
C ARG A 109 -3.68 -14.36 -13.85
N ASP A 110 -3.31 -15.31 -14.71
CA ASP A 110 -2.31 -15.11 -15.75
C ASP A 110 -2.79 -14.09 -16.78
N LYS A 111 -4.08 -14.11 -17.14
CA LYS A 111 -4.69 -13.08 -17.99
C LYS A 111 -4.68 -11.69 -17.34
N ALA A 112 -5.03 -11.59 -16.05
CA ALA A 112 -5.02 -10.32 -15.33
C ALA A 112 -3.59 -9.75 -15.23
N LYS A 113 -2.60 -10.63 -14.97
CA LYS A 113 -1.18 -10.27 -14.97
C LYS A 113 -0.73 -9.75 -16.34
N ALA A 114 -0.94 -10.53 -17.40
CA ALA A 114 -0.55 -10.17 -18.76
C ALA A 114 -1.20 -8.86 -19.21
N GLY A 115 -2.50 -8.68 -18.96
CA GLY A 115 -3.20 -7.45 -19.33
C GLY A 115 -2.66 -6.19 -18.65
N ARG A 116 -2.23 -6.28 -17.39
CA ARG A 116 -1.58 -5.14 -16.70
C ARG A 116 -0.24 -4.78 -17.32
N LEU A 117 0.56 -5.79 -17.65
CA LEU A 117 1.86 -5.61 -18.29
C LEU A 117 1.72 -5.05 -19.70
N GLU A 118 0.83 -5.60 -20.52
CA GLU A 118 0.57 -5.15 -21.89
C GLU A 118 0.12 -3.68 -21.93
N VAL A 119 -0.81 -3.28 -21.03
CA VAL A 119 -1.28 -1.89 -20.95
C VAL A 119 -0.14 -0.96 -20.56
N PHE A 120 0.67 -1.33 -19.56
CA PHE A 120 1.78 -0.51 -19.11
C PHE A 120 2.86 -0.39 -20.19
N ASP A 121 3.24 -1.50 -20.83
CA ASP A 121 4.25 -1.52 -21.89
C ASP A 121 3.82 -0.72 -23.13
N ALA A 122 2.53 -0.76 -23.49
CA ALA A 122 1.99 0.00 -24.62
C ALA A 122 1.91 1.51 -24.35
N MET A 123 1.79 1.92 -23.08
CA MET A 123 1.69 3.34 -22.71
C MET A 123 3.06 3.94 -22.38
N GLY A 124 3.93 3.19 -21.70
CA GLY A 124 5.07 3.74 -20.99
C GLY A 124 4.65 4.54 -19.73
N PRO A 125 5.59 4.83 -18.82
CA PRO A 125 5.27 5.34 -17.48
C PRO A 125 4.55 6.69 -17.49
N VAL A 126 4.99 7.63 -18.33
CA VAL A 126 4.41 8.99 -18.38
C VAL A 126 2.97 8.96 -18.86
N ARG A 127 2.70 8.30 -20.00
CA ARG A 127 1.34 8.21 -20.55
C ARG A 127 0.43 7.41 -19.62
N PHE A 128 0.94 6.32 -19.05
CA PHE A 128 0.20 5.53 -18.07
C PHE A 128 -0.21 6.41 -16.88
N ALA A 129 0.70 7.23 -16.35
CA ALA A 129 0.39 8.13 -15.26
C ALA A 129 -0.71 9.14 -15.59
N HIS A 130 -0.61 9.81 -16.74
CA HIS A 130 -1.61 10.80 -17.15
C HIS A 130 -2.98 10.21 -17.50
N GLU A 131 -3.04 9.00 -18.06
CA GLU A 131 -4.31 8.37 -18.48
C GLU A 131 -4.95 7.50 -17.40
N LYS A 132 -4.14 6.84 -16.55
CA LYS A 132 -4.63 5.89 -15.53
C LYS A 132 -4.63 6.44 -14.12
N GLY A 133 -3.72 7.37 -13.79
CA GLY A 133 -3.65 7.99 -12.46
C GLY A 133 -4.96 8.69 -12.06
N PRO A 134 -5.50 9.62 -12.87
CA PRO A 134 -6.75 10.30 -12.54
C PRO A 134 -7.97 9.37 -12.48
N ALA A 135 -7.94 8.25 -13.21
CA ALA A 135 -9.06 7.32 -13.29
C ALA A 135 -9.30 6.51 -12.01
N ILE A 136 -8.38 6.58 -11.04
CA ILE A 136 -8.47 5.88 -9.75
C ILE A 136 -8.59 6.85 -8.56
N MET A 137 -8.73 8.15 -8.82
CA MET A 137 -8.96 9.18 -7.81
C MET A 137 -10.45 9.49 -7.68
N SER A 138 -10.83 10.17 -6.59
CA SER A 138 -12.17 10.74 -6.46
C SER A 138 -12.44 11.75 -7.58
N PRO A 139 -13.67 11.81 -8.12
CA PRO A 139 -14.10 12.88 -9.01
C PRO A 139 -13.94 14.29 -8.41
N GLY A 140 -13.92 14.40 -7.08
CA GLY A 140 -13.75 15.66 -6.35
C GLY A 140 -12.30 16.05 -6.02
N VAL A 141 -11.30 15.29 -6.50
CA VAL A 141 -9.88 15.56 -6.22
C VAL A 141 -9.46 16.95 -6.72
N SER A 142 -8.65 17.65 -5.94
CA SER A 142 -8.09 18.94 -6.35
C SER A 142 -7.09 18.77 -7.49
N ASP A 143 -6.91 19.83 -8.30
CA ASP A 143 -5.92 19.84 -9.38
C ASP A 143 -4.50 19.59 -8.84
N GLU A 144 -4.15 20.22 -7.71
CA GLU A 144 -2.85 20.06 -7.05
C GLU A 144 -2.60 18.61 -6.61
N ALA A 145 -3.56 17.97 -5.94
CA ALA A 145 -3.41 16.59 -5.49
C ALA A 145 -3.31 15.62 -6.68
N ARG A 146 -4.11 15.86 -7.72
CA ARG A 146 -4.06 15.09 -8.97
C ARG A 146 -2.71 15.22 -9.66
N GLU A 147 -2.22 16.44 -9.86
CA GLU A 147 -0.92 16.71 -10.49
C GLU A 147 0.24 16.09 -9.72
N LYS A 148 0.22 16.19 -8.39
CA LYS A 148 1.22 15.57 -7.53
C LYS A 148 1.24 14.05 -7.67
N ALA A 149 0.09 13.40 -7.56
CA ALA A 149 0.00 11.94 -7.68
C ALA A 149 0.35 11.44 -9.09
N VAL A 150 -0.07 12.15 -10.14
CA VAL A 150 0.34 11.85 -11.53
C VAL A 150 1.84 12.04 -11.72
N GLY A 151 2.41 13.11 -11.16
CA GLY A 151 3.84 13.39 -11.23
C GLY A 151 4.70 12.34 -10.52
N ILE A 152 4.21 11.79 -9.39
CA ILE A 152 4.83 10.64 -8.71
C ILE A 152 4.75 9.40 -9.61
N MET A 153 3.57 9.06 -10.11
CA MET A 153 3.35 7.87 -10.95
C MET A 153 4.15 7.91 -12.25
N ALA A 154 4.36 9.10 -12.83
CA ALA A 154 5.15 9.24 -14.05
C ALA A 154 6.62 8.84 -13.88
N ARG A 155 7.13 8.78 -12.64
CA ARG A 155 8.50 8.36 -12.30
C ARG A 155 8.64 6.85 -12.11
N VAL A 156 7.55 6.08 -12.20
CA VAL A 156 7.61 4.63 -12.07
C VAL A 156 8.60 4.04 -13.07
N ARG A 157 9.50 3.23 -12.55
CA ARG A 157 10.48 2.51 -13.36
C ARG A 157 9.83 1.25 -13.93
N PRO A 158 9.98 0.96 -15.24
CA PRO A 158 9.33 -0.18 -15.86
C PRO A 158 9.62 -1.52 -15.17
N ASP A 159 10.87 -1.80 -14.79
CA ASP A 159 11.20 -3.08 -14.14
C ASP A 159 10.57 -3.22 -12.76
N GLY A 160 10.53 -2.14 -11.97
CA GLY A 160 9.84 -2.12 -10.67
C GLY A 160 8.33 -2.31 -10.81
N PHE A 161 7.71 -1.77 -11.86
CA PHE A 161 6.31 -2.04 -12.17
C PHE A 161 6.09 -3.53 -12.48
N ARG A 162 6.93 -4.13 -13.33
CA ARG A 162 6.82 -5.56 -13.70
C ARG A 162 7.02 -6.46 -12.48
N GLN A 163 8.03 -6.20 -11.66
CA GLN A 163 8.29 -6.93 -10.41
C GLN A 163 7.11 -6.81 -9.43
N ALA A 164 6.49 -5.64 -9.30
CA ALA A 164 5.31 -5.46 -8.47
C ALA A 164 4.11 -6.26 -9.02
N VAL A 165 3.91 -6.30 -10.35
CA VAL A 165 2.84 -7.09 -10.97
C VAL A 165 3.05 -8.60 -10.78
N GLU A 166 4.29 -9.09 -10.81
CA GLU A 166 4.61 -10.51 -10.50
C GLU A 166 4.31 -10.85 -9.03
N MET A 167 4.67 -9.95 -8.11
CA MET A 167 4.33 -10.11 -6.69
C MET A 167 2.80 -10.08 -6.47
N LEU A 168 2.08 -9.17 -7.13
CA LEU A 168 0.61 -9.12 -7.08
C LEU A 168 0.00 -10.46 -7.53
N ALA A 169 0.53 -11.02 -8.62
CA ALA A 169 0.03 -12.25 -9.19
C ALA A 169 0.23 -13.45 -8.25
N SER A 170 1.38 -13.52 -7.58
CA SER A 170 1.76 -14.64 -6.70
C SER A 170 1.27 -14.52 -5.26
N SER A 171 0.62 -13.40 -4.90
CA SER A 171 0.14 -13.16 -3.53
C SER A 171 -1.36 -13.40 -3.35
N ASP A 172 -1.74 -13.76 -2.14
CA ASP A 172 -3.11 -13.72 -1.62
C ASP A 172 -3.09 -13.17 -0.19
N PHE A 173 -3.83 -12.10 0.07
CA PHE A 173 -3.95 -11.51 1.39
C PHE A 173 -4.59 -12.47 2.41
N PHE A 174 -5.53 -13.32 1.96
CA PHE A 174 -6.28 -14.20 2.85
C PHE A 174 -5.44 -15.38 3.37
N ASP A 175 -4.28 -15.63 2.77
CA ASP A 175 -3.28 -16.56 3.32
C ASP A 175 -2.59 -15.98 4.57
N ASP A 176 -2.50 -14.65 4.68
CA ASP A 176 -1.82 -13.95 5.77
C ASP A 176 -2.77 -13.49 6.88
N ALA A 177 -3.99 -13.07 6.52
CA ALA A 177 -4.96 -12.48 7.45
C ALA A 177 -5.19 -13.29 8.75
N PRO A 178 -5.30 -14.64 8.73
CA PRO A 178 -5.48 -15.44 9.96
C PRO A 178 -4.31 -15.36 10.94
N HIS A 179 -3.13 -14.93 10.47
CA HIS A 179 -1.90 -14.84 11.26
C HIS A 179 -1.61 -13.41 11.75
N ILE A 180 -2.45 -12.43 11.38
CA ILE A 180 -2.30 -11.04 11.81
C ILE A 180 -3.07 -10.82 13.12
N ALA A 181 -2.36 -10.93 14.24
CA ALA A 181 -2.93 -10.69 15.57
C ALA A 181 -2.97 -9.20 15.97
N ALA A 182 -2.14 -8.36 15.32
CA ALA A 182 -1.98 -6.95 15.64
C ALA A 182 -3.32 -6.19 15.49
N PRO A 183 -3.60 -5.19 16.35
CA PRO A 183 -4.66 -4.24 16.12
C PRO A 183 -4.58 -3.68 14.71
N SER A 184 -5.71 -3.72 14.00
CA SER A 184 -5.74 -3.42 12.58
C SER A 184 -6.75 -2.33 12.23
N LEU A 185 -6.42 -1.53 11.22
CA LEU A 185 -7.32 -0.56 10.61
C LEU A 185 -7.40 -0.82 9.11
N VAL A 186 -8.62 -0.89 8.59
CA VAL A 186 -8.90 -0.94 7.15
C VAL A 186 -9.50 0.39 6.71
N LEU A 187 -8.72 1.16 5.97
CA LEU A 187 -9.16 2.39 5.32
C LEU A 187 -9.59 2.09 3.88
N CYS A 188 -10.78 2.56 3.53
CA CYS A 188 -11.37 2.42 2.19
C CYS A 188 -11.87 3.77 1.72
N GLY A 189 -11.54 4.15 0.49
CA GLY A 189 -12.11 5.33 -0.17
C GLY A 189 -13.45 4.98 -0.78
N ALA A 190 -14.49 5.78 -0.50
CA ALA A 190 -15.82 5.56 -1.06
C ALA A 190 -15.84 5.66 -2.60
N ASP A 191 -14.92 6.42 -3.17
CA ASP A 191 -14.78 6.61 -4.62
C ASP A 191 -13.65 5.75 -5.22
N ASP A 192 -13.04 4.83 -4.47
CA ASP A 192 -11.93 4.00 -4.93
C ASP A 192 -12.41 2.86 -5.87
N PRO A 193 -12.09 2.90 -7.18
CA PRO A 193 -12.51 1.86 -8.11
C PRO A 193 -11.58 0.64 -8.13
N VAL A 194 -10.41 0.74 -7.49
CA VAL A 194 -9.38 -0.32 -7.44
C VAL A 194 -9.65 -1.26 -6.28
N SER A 195 -9.96 -0.69 -5.11
CA SER A 195 -10.24 -1.41 -3.87
C SER A 195 -11.61 -1.02 -3.33
N PRO A 196 -12.70 -1.44 -4.01
CA PRO A 196 -14.04 -1.00 -3.67
C PRO A 196 -14.49 -1.51 -2.29
N GLU A 197 -15.43 -0.81 -1.67
CA GLU A 197 -15.91 -1.08 -0.31
C GLU A 197 -16.17 -2.56 0.02
N PRO A 198 -16.84 -3.38 -0.84
CA PRO A 198 -17.04 -4.80 -0.53
C PRO A 198 -15.74 -5.58 -0.32
N VAL A 199 -14.68 -5.26 -1.06
CA VAL A 199 -13.36 -5.87 -0.91
C VAL A 199 -12.75 -5.46 0.44
N CYS A 200 -12.75 -4.17 0.75
CA CYS A 200 -12.22 -3.69 2.03
C CYS A 200 -13.01 -4.23 3.24
N ARG A 201 -14.34 -4.39 3.12
CA ARG A 201 -15.15 -5.04 4.16
C ARG A 201 -14.79 -6.52 4.32
N SER A 202 -14.51 -7.24 3.23
CA SER A 202 -14.08 -8.64 3.32
C SER A 202 -12.71 -8.76 3.98
N VAL A 203 -11.78 -7.83 3.71
CA VAL A 203 -10.49 -7.72 4.39
C VAL A 203 -10.68 -7.47 5.89
N ALA A 204 -11.52 -6.50 6.27
CA ALA A 204 -11.81 -6.22 7.67
C ALA A 204 -12.42 -7.42 8.40
N GLY A 205 -13.32 -8.17 7.74
CA GLY A 205 -13.92 -9.38 8.30
C GLY A 205 -12.97 -10.58 8.41
N ALA A 206 -11.87 -10.60 7.65
CA ALA A 206 -10.86 -11.66 7.71
C ALA A 206 -9.82 -11.42 8.82
N LEU A 207 -9.71 -10.19 9.31
CA LEU A 207 -8.78 -9.80 10.38
C LEU A 207 -9.46 -9.94 11.75
N PRO A 208 -8.80 -10.54 12.76
CA PRO A 208 -9.43 -10.81 14.05
C PRO A 208 -9.73 -9.53 14.85
N ASN A 209 -8.91 -8.48 14.70
CA ASN A 209 -8.96 -7.25 15.49
C ASN A 209 -8.94 -6.00 14.59
N ALA A 210 -9.86 -5.92 13.62
CA ALA A 210 -9.90 -4.82 12.67
C ALA A 210 -11.02 -3.80 12.93
N ALA A 211 -10.65 -2.52 12.95
CA ALA A 211 -11.55 -1.42 12.68
C ALA A 211 -11.69 -1.21 11.17
N PHE A 212 -12.88 -0.86 10.69
CA PHE A 212 -13.13 -0.47 9.31
C PHE A 212 -13.59 0.98 9.25
N HIS A 213 -13.02 1.76 8.35
CA HIS A 213 -13.41 3.14 8.14
C HIS A 213 -13.50 3.48 6.65
N LEU A 214 -14.69 3.88 6.24
CA LEU A 214 -14.98 4.38 4.90
C LEU A 214 -14.76 5.88 4.87
N LEU A 215 -13.96 6.34 3.92
CA LEU A 215 -13.59 7.72 3.71
C LEU A 215 -14.42 8.29 2.55
N ASP A 216 -15.37 9.17 2.86
CA ASP A 216 -16.24 9.79 1.86
C ASP A 216 -15.45 10.77 0.97
N GLY A 217 -15.70 10.73 -0.34
CA GLY A 217 -15.15 11.69 -1.29
C GLY A 217 -13.65 11.54 -1.57
N VAL A 218 -13.06 10.36 -1.33
CA VAL A 218 -11.68 10.06 -1.69
C VAL A 218 -11.58 8.76 -2.48
N GLY A 219 -10.67 8.73 -3.43
CA GLY A 219 -10.31 7.55 -4.21
C GLY A 219 -9.09 6.83 -3.66
N HIS A 220 -8.33 6.21 -4.57
CA HIS A 220 -7.24 5.30 -4.25
C HIS A 220 -6.00 5.98 -3.62
N TYR A 221 -5.84 7.29 -3.82
CA TYR A 221 -4.72 8.08 -3.31
C TYR A 221 -5.14 8.98 -2.14
N SER A 222 -6.07 8.54 -1.30
CA SER A 222 -6.63 9.31 -0.17
C SER A 222 -5.63 10.12 0.66
N ALA A 223 -4.43 9.61 0.91
CA ALA A 223 -3.35 10.31 1.62
C ALA A 223 -2.90 11.61 0.93
N LEU A 224 -2.97 11.66 -0.40
CA LEU A 224 -2.71 12.84 -1.24
C LEU A 224 -4.00 13.60 -1.56
N GLU A 225 -5.11 12.91 -1.82
CA GLU A 225 -6.38 13.51 -2.22
C GLU A 225 -7.02 14.34 -1.10
N ASN A 226 -7.01 13.81 0.13
CA ASN A 226 -7.53 14.49 1.31
C ASN A 226 -6.69 14.11 2.54
N PRO A 227 -5.50 14.70 2.70
CA PRO A 227 -4.61 14.39 3.81
C PRO A 227 -5.25 14.65 5.17
N GLY A 228 -6.12 15.65 5.29
CA GLY A 228 -6.82 15.93 6.55
C GLY A 228 -7.76 14.81 6.98
N LEU A 229 -8.54 14.24 6.04
CA LEU A 229 -9.43 13.12 6.33
C LEU A 229 -8.62 11.85 6.65
N PHE A 230 -7.60 11.55 5.84
CA PHE A 230 -6.75 10.39 6.02
C PHE A 230 -5.99 10.43 7.36
N ASN A 231 -5.37 11.57 7.69
CA ASN A 231 -4.61 11.73 8.92
C ASN A 231 -5.50 11.62 10.16
N ARG A 232 -6.70 12.22 10.17
CA ARG A 232 -7.62 12.08 11.29
C ARG A 232 -8.05 10.63 11.52
N ALA A 233 -8.28 9.87 10.46
CA ALA A 233 -8.64 8.46 10.57
C ALA A 233 -7.50 7.62 11.16
N LEU A 234 -6.25 7.88 10.72
CA LEU A 234 -5.06 7.26 11.30
C LEU A 234 -4.86 7.66 12.77
N GLU A 235 -4.91 8.94 13.08
CA GLU A 235 -4.73 9.47 14.43
C GLU A 235 -5.76 8.89 15.39
N THR A 236 -7.04 8.89 15.00
CA THR A 236 -8.12 8.29 15.80
C THR A 236 -7.83 6.83 16.13
N PHE A 237 -7.35 6.05 15.14
CA PHE A 237 -6.98 4.66 15.36
C PHE A 237 -5.76 4.52 16.26
N LEU A 238 -4.68 5.25 16.00
CA LEU A 238 -3.45 5.18 16.78
C LEU A 238 -3.69 5.58 18.24
N CYS A 239 -4.47 6.64 18.50
CA CYS A 239 -4.88 7.04 19.85
C CYS A 239 -5.83 6.06 20.55
N SER A 240 -6.50 5.17 19.80
CA SER A 240 -7.37 4.14 20.37
C SER A 240 -6.61 2.88 20.82
N LEU A 241 -5.35 2.74 20.40
CA LEU A 241 -4.52 1.61 20.80
C LEU A 241 -4.21 1.72 22.30
N PRO A 242 -4.18 0.59 23.04
CA PRO A 242 -3.75 0.60 24.43
C PRO A 242 -2.35 1.20 24.55
N ASP A 243 -2.11 2.02 25.57
CA ASP A 243 -0.76 2.50 25.88
C ASP A 243 0.18 1.31 26.12
N GLY A 244 1.12 1.09 25.20
CA GLY A 244 2.14 0.04 25.25
C GLY A 244 2.43 -0.53 23.85
N SER A 245 3.42 -0.05 23.11
CA SER A 245 4.80 0.17 23.56
C SER A 245 5.51 1.32 22.83
N ILE A 246 6.06 2.23 23.62
CA ILE A 246 7.23 3.06 23.28
C ILE A 246 8.41 2.46 24.03
#